data_AF-A0A816VU51-F1
#
_entry.id   AF-A0A816VU51-F1
#
_cell.length_a   1.000
_cell.length_b   1.000
_cell.length_c   1.000
_cell.angle_alpha   90.00
_cell.angle_beta   90.00
_cell.angle_gamma   90.00
#
_symmetry.space_group_name_H-M   'P 1'
#
loop_
_entity.id
_entity.type
_entity.pdbx_description
1 polymer ?
#
loop_
_entity_poly.entity_id
_entity_poly.type
_entity_poly.pdbx_seq_one_letter_code
_entity_poly.pdbx_strand_id
1 'polypeptide(L)'
;MNRISNLVKRLIHPWINTGRTITTDNYFTNVELVEDLLSAQTTLVGTMRRNKKEIPPELESNSQRPEESSIFCFGRQLALVRYVPKKGKAVILLSTMHHDKFVNDERKKQPDIILYYNNTKGGVDLMDQTVKTYSCRRKIKRWPMAFFFNIIDVGTVAAFIIWISKKPKWNEEKLCRRRLFLLQLGFELVEARLHRRQQQSQSIQQSVGWVMQTIGLPVIIPMPDSMSESYVRRRCQLCPRQRDHRAITHCNSCNVPCCSDHHKVICDMCCETFLK
;
A
#
# COMPACT_ATOMS: atom_id res chain seq x y z
N MET A 1 14.12 29.38 -18.37
CA MET A 1 13.20 28.87 -17.31
C MET A 1 13.63 27.48 -16.88
N ASN A 2 13.93 27.32 -15.60
CA ASN A 2 14.37 26.06 -15.01
C ASN A 2 13.21 25.04 -14.93
N ARG A 3 13.29 23.95 -15.71
CA ARG A 3 12.25 22.90 -15.78
C ARG A 3 11.91 22.30 -14.41
N ILE A 4 12.90 22.21 -13.51
CA ILE A 4 12.74 21.61 -12.18
C ILE A 4 11.94 22.55 -11.27
N SER A 5 12.26 23.85 -11.26
CA SER A 5 11.52 24.83 -10.47
C SER A 5 10.05 24.89 -10.89
N ASN A 6 9.76 24.84 -12.19
CA ASN A 6 8.40 24.78 -12.70
C ASN A 6 7.65 23.50 -12.28
N LEU A 7 8.34 22.36 -12.22
CA LEU A 7 7.76 21.12 -11.72
C LEU A 7 7.35 21.25 -10.25
N VAL A 8 8.24 21.78 -9.39
CA VAL A 8 7.94 21.98 -7.97
C VAL A 8 6.72 22.89 -7.81
N LYS A 9 6.72 24.07 -8.45
CA LYS A 9 5.59 25.01 -8.43
C LYS A 9 4.27 24.38 -8.87
N ARG A 10 4.29 23.52 -9.90
CA ARG A 10 3.09 22.79 -10.35
C ARG A 10 2.61 21.77 -9.32
N LEU A 11 3.51 21.02 -8.70
CA LEU A 11 3.16 20.04 -7.67
C LEU A 11 2.54 20.70 -6.45
N ILE A 12 3.05 21.88 -6.07
CA ILE A 12 2.60 22.56 -4.86
C ILE A 12 1.49 23.59 -5.09
N HIS A 13 1.06 23.80 -6.33
CA HIS A 13 0.12 24.86 -6.72
C HIS A 13 -1.09 25.02 -5.77
N PRO A 14 -1.75 23.94 -5.29
CA PRO A 14 -2.88 24.07 -4.36
C PRO A 14 -2.53 24.63 -2.97
N TRP A 15 -1.25 24.65 -2.60
CA TRP A 15 -0.76 25.02 -1.27
C TRP A 15 0.16 26.25 -1.28
N ILE A 16 0.36 26.88 -2.45
CA ILE A 16 1.06 28.17 -2.54
C ILE A 16 0.28 29.23 -1.76
N ASN A 17 0.96 30.20 -1.15
CA ASN A 17 0.40 31.27 -0.33
C ASN A 17 -0.33 30.83 0.95
N THR A 18 0.03 29.65 1.49
CA THR A 18 -0.61 29.13 2.72
C THR A 18 0.30 29.16 3.95
N GLY A 19 1.48 29.76 3.86
CA GLY A 19 2.45 29.79 4.97
C GLY A 19 3.11 28.43 5.25
N ARG A 20 2.97 27.45 4.35
CA ARG A 20 3.52 26.11 4.51
C ARG A 20 5.00 26.05 4.10
N THR A 21 5.71 25.11 4.73
CA THR A 21 7.08 24.75 4.39
C THR A 21 7.09 23.54 3.48
N ILE A 22 7.95 23.56 2.45
CA ILE A 22 8.23 22.38 1.63
C ILE A 22 9.62 21.84 1.95
N THR A 23 9.72 20.51 2.10
CA THR A 23 11.01 19.84 2.29
C THR A 23 11.46 19.19 0.99
N THR A 24 12.67 19.50 0.52
CA THR A 24 13.17 19.02 -0.78
C THR A 24 14.55 18.36 -0.69
N ASP A 25 14.78 17.36 -1.54
CA ASP A 25 16.12 16.82 -1.76
C ASP A 25 16.92 17.70 -2.74
N ASN A 26 18.23 17.48 -2.80
CA ASN A 26 19.22 18.26 -3.52
C ASN A 26 18.97 18.41 -5.03
N TYR A 27 18.17 17.53 -5.61
CA TYR A 27 17.78 17.61 -7.02
C TYR A 27 16.82 18.79 -7.27
N PHE A 28 15.98 19.13 -6.29
CA PHE A 28 14.95 20.15 -6.41
C PHE A 28 15.37 21.49 -5.79
N THR A 29 16.31 21.49 -4.84
CA THR A 29 16.75 22.69 -4.13
C THR A 29 17.67 23.58 -4.99
N ASN A 30 17.27 24.82 -5.24
CA ASN A 30 18.08 25.86 -5.85
C ASN A 30 17.60 27.26 -5.40
N VAL A 31 18.47 28.27 -5.46
CA VAL A 31 18.17 29.61 -4.92
C VAL A 31 17.04 30.31 -5.68
N GLU A 32 17.01 30.21 -7.02
CA GLU A 32 15.93 30.77 -7.86
C GLU A 32 14.54 30.28 -7.40
N LEU A 33 14.38 28.97 -7.22
CA LEU A 33 13.14 28.38 -6.70
C LEU A 33 12.80 28.94 -5.31
N VAL A 34 13.79 29.09 -4.44
CA VAL A 34 13.56 29.53 -3.06
C VAL A 34 13.08 30.98 -2.99
N GLU A 35 13.67 31.87 -3.79
CA GLU A 35 13.22 33.26 -3.90
C GLU A 35 11.79 33.36 -4.44
N ASP A 36 11.47 32.57 -5.47
CA ASP A 36 10.11 32.49 -6.01
C ASP A 36 9.10 32.04 -4.95
N LEU A 37 9.44 31.00 -4.16
CA LEU A 37 8.56 30.48 -3.11
C LEU A 37 8.36 31.47 -1.97
N LEU A 38 9.42 32.19 -1.58
CA LEU A 38 9.35 33.26 -0.58
C LEU A 38 8.39 34.36 -1.01
N SER A 39 8.43 34.76 -2.29
CA SER A 39 7.50 35.76 -2.84
C SER A 39 6.03 35.31 -2.76
N ALA A 40 5.81 34.00 -2.67
CA ALA A 40 4.51 33.35 -2.59
C ALA A 40 4.21 32.73 -1.21
N GLN A 41 4.70 33.37 -0.13
CA GLN A 41 4.51 33.00 1.27
C GLN A 41 4.68 31.49 1.55
N THR A 42 5.65 30.87 0.89
CA THR A 42 5.96 29.45 1.00
C THR A 42 7.44 29.32 1.35
N THR A 43 7.76 28.63 2.43
CA THR A 43 9.15 28.43 2.85
C THR A 43 9.68 27.10 2.33
N LEU A 44 11.01 26.96 2.26
CA LEU A 44 11.67 25.74 1.80
C LEU A 44 12.76 25.35 2.79
N VAL A 45 12.88 24.04 3.04
CA VAL A 45 14.05 23.44 3.69
C VAL A 45 14.54 22.30 2.82
N GLY A 46 15.80 22.31 2.41
CA GLY A 46 16.30 21.26 1.55
C GLY A 46 17.80 21.14 1.52
N THR A 47 18.28 19.96 1.14
CA THR A 47 19.71 19.75 0.93
C THR A 47 20.16 20.47 -0.33
N MET A 48 21.41 20.94 -0.36
CA MET A 48 22.05 21.50 -1.55
C MET A 48 23.25 20.67 -1.96
N ARG A 49 23.48 20.54 -3.28
CA ARG A 49 24.70 19.91 -3.79
C ARG A 49 25.88 20.82 -3.56
N ARG A 50 27.00 20.25 -3.10
CA ARG A 50 28.25 20.97 -2.78
C ARG A 50 28.85 21.82 -3.91
N ASN A 51 28.50 21.54 -5.17
CA ASN A 51 29.05 22.18 -6.36
C ASN A 51 28.16 23.34 -6.88
N LYS A 52 27.21 23.79 -6.07
CA LYS A 52 26.35 24.94 -6.39
C LYS A 52 27.14 26.22 -6.20
N LYS A 53 27.13 27.09 -7.22
CA LYS A 53 27.90 28.36 -7.26
C LYS A 53 27.43 29.36 -6.20
N GLU A 54 26.22 29.18 -5.72
CA GLU A 54 25.56 30.00 -4.71
C GLU A 54 26.05 29.68 -3.29
N ILE A 55 26.86 28.63 -3.10
CA ILE A 55 27.44 28.27 -1.81
C ILE A 55 28.72 29.08 -1.61
N PRO A 56 28.83 29.86 -0.51
CA PRO A 56 30.05 30.60 -0.19
C PRO A 56 31.26 29.67 0.02
N PRO A 57 32.49 30.09 -0.36
CA PRO A 57 33.72 29.32 -0.16
C PRO A 57 33.96 28.86 1.29
N GLU A 58 33.48 29.62 2.28
CA GLU A 58 33.58 29.28 3.70
C GLU A 58 32.79 28.01 4.08
N LEU A 59 31.77 27.67 3.28
CA LEU A 59 30.96 26.46 3.39
C LEU A 59 31.41 25.34 2.44
N GLU A 60 32.43 25.59 1.60
CA GLU A 60 33.02 24.58 0.73
C GLU A 60 33.81 23.52 1.52
N SER A 61 34.18 22.45 0.82
CA SER A 61 34.76 21.24 1.38
C SER A 61 36.19 21.43 1.90
N ASN A 62 36.34 21.93 3.12
CA ASN A 62 37.58 21.75 3.85
C ASN A 62 37.56 20.38 4.57
N SER A 63 38.45 19.47 4.16
CA SER A 63 38.53 18.09 4.68
C SER A 63 38.98 18.00 6.14
N GLN A 64 39.34 19.13 6.75
CA GLN A 64 39.93 19.21 8.09
C GLN A 64 38.93 19.62 9.19
N ARG A 65 37.65 19.84 8.87
CA ARG A 65 36.65 20.22 9.88
C ARG A 65 36.40 19.08 10.88
N PRO A 66 36.30 19.38 12.19
CA PRO A 66 36.01 18.36 13.20
C PRO A 66 34.60 17.77 13.02
N GLU A 67 34.41 16.55 13.50
CA GLU A 67 33.08 15.94 13.57
C GLU A 67 32.15 16.76 14.46
N GLU A 68 30.85 16.71 14.19
CA GLU A 68 29.80 17.41 14.94
C GLU A 68 29.94 18.94 14.91
N SER A 69 30.71 19.48 13.95
CA SER A 69 30.81 20.92 13.73
C SER A 69 29.78 21.42 12.73
N SER A 70 29.33 22.66 12.94
CA SER A 70 28.44 23.37 12.03
C SER A 70 28.97 24.77 11.71
N ILE A 71 28.71 25.22 10.48
CA ILE A 71 28.86 26.64 10.09
C ILE A 71 27.56 27.10 9.48
N PHE A 72 27.14 28.28 9.92
CA PHE A 72 25.96 28.95 9.42
C PHE A 72 26.37 30.16 8.58
N CYS A 73 25.71 30.33 7.45
CA CYS A 73 25.76 31.54 6.64
C CYS A 73 24.33 32.07 6.50
N PHE A 74 24.14 33.35 6.82
CA PHE A 74 22.85 34.01 6.70
C PHE A 74 22.94 35.04 5.58
N GLY A 75 22.07 34.92 4.60
CA GLY A 75 21.70 35.99 3.69
C GLY A 75 20.30 36.47 4.03
N ARG A 76 19.89 37.64 3.51
CA ARG A 76 18.60 38.31 3.72
C ARG A 76 17.50 37.47 4.41
N GLN A 77 16.94 36.49 3.70
CA GLN A 77 15.91 35.56 4.20
C GLN A 77 16.32 34.09 4.06
N LEU A 78 17.62 33.83 3.90
CA LEU A 78 18.18 32.52 3.56
C LEU A 78 19.18 32.14 4.64
N ALA A 79 18.99 30.98 5.25
CA ALA A 79 19.97 30.35 6.12
C ALA A 79 20.56 29.13 5.42
N LEU A 80 21.88 29.13 5.26
CA LEU A 80 22.66 27.98 4.86
C LEU A 80 23.36 27.40 6.09
N VAL A 81 23.27 26.09 6.26
CA VAL A 81 24.06 25.38 7.26
C VAL A 81 24.87 24.27 6.62
N ARG A 82 26.16 24.23 6.94
CA ARG A 82 27.01 23.07 6.70
C ARG A 82 27.18 22.34 8.02
N TYR A 83 26.86 21.05 8.06
CA TYR A 83 27.05 20.20 9.22
C TYR A 83 27.92 18.99 8.86
N VAL A 84 28.86 18.63 9.74
CA VAL A 84 29.80 17.51 9.55
C VAL A 84 29.42 16.36 10.49
N PRO A 85 28.49 15.46 10.11
CA PRO A 85 28.11 14.34 10.95
C PRO A 85 29.24 13.32 11.20
N LYS A 86 30.18 13.20 10.26
CA LYS A 86 31.34 12.30 10.31
C LYS A 86 32.51 12.91 9.54
N LYS A 87 33.74 12.57 9.90
CA LYS A 87 34.94 13.09 9.24
C LYS A 87 34.89 12.81 7.74
N GLY A 88 35.15 13.84 6.93
CA GLY A 88 35.07 13.78 5.47
C GLY A 88 33.66 13.73 4.87
N LYS A 89 32.59 13.70 5.68
CA LYS A 89 31.19 13.74 5.21
C LYS A 89 30.51 14.98 5.76
N ALA A 90 30.15 15.90 4.87
CA ALA A 90 29.38 17.08 5.22
C ALA A 90 28.10 17.16 4.41
N VAL A 91 27.07 17.70 5.03
CA VAL A 91 25.79 18.02 4.40
C VAL A 91 25.61 19.54 4.42
N ILE A 92 25.04 20.07 3.35
CA ILE A 92 24.68 21.49 3.24
C ILE A 92 23.18 21.55 3.08
N LEU A 93 22.52 22.30 3.94
CA LEU A 93 21.09 22.58 3.85
C LEU A 93 20.85 24.07 3.67
N LEU A 94 19.85 24.37 2.86
CA LEU A 94 19.27 25.68 2.69
C LEU A 94 17.90 25.70 3.35
N SER A 95 17.61 26.78 4.06
CA SER A 95 16.34 27.02 4.73
C SER A 95 15.94 28.48 4.61
N THR A 96 14.65 28.73 4.39
CA THR A 96 14.04 30.07 4.55
C THR A 96 13.13 30.19 5.77
N MET A 97 13.04 29.12 6.56
CA MET A 97 12.22 29.07 7.76
C MET A 97 13.02 29.45 9.01
N HIS A 98 14.27 29.00 9.09
CA HIS A 98 15.16 29.16 10.25
C HIS A 98 16.09 30.37 10.07
N HIS A 99 16.28 31.16 11.13
CA HIS A 99 17.06 32.41 11.12
C HIS A 99 18.04 32.54 12.30
N ASP A 100 18.18 31.50 13.12
CA ASP A 100 19.12 31.46 14.24
C ASP A 100 20.20 30.38 14.04
N LYS A 101 21.15 30.36 14.97
CA LYS A 101 22.26 29.38 15.02
C LYS A 101 21.98 28.29 16.04
N PHE A 102 20.73 27.93 16.29
CA PHE A 102 20.42 26.96 17.34
C PHE A 102 21.01 25.59 17.00
N VAL A 103 21.70 25.01 17.99
CA VAL A 103 22.34 23.71 17.92
C VAL A 103 21.90 22.89 19.13
N ASN A 104 21.52 21.65 18.90
CA ASN A 104 21.14 20.74 19.96
C ASN A 104 22.38 19.99 20.49
N ASP A 105 22.84 20.38 21.68
CA ASP A 105 24.05 19.82 22.30
C ASP A 105 23.92 18.33 22.68
N GLU A 106 22.70 17.85 22.98
CA GLU A 106 22.45 16.45 23.33
C GLU A 106 22.46 15.52 22.11
N ARG A 107 22.17 16.05 20.92
CA ARG A 107 22.06 15.29 19.66
C ARG A 107 23.23 15.51 18.74
N LYS A 108 24.45 15.20 19.18
CA LYS A 108 25.68 15.31 18.35
C LYS A 108 25.86 16.71 17.75
N LYS A 109 25.47 17.73 18.52
CA LYS A 109 25.52 19.14 18.11
C LYS A 109 24.84 19.37 16.75
N GLN A 110 23.70 18.74 16.53
CA GLN A 110 22.94 18.91 15.29
C GLN A 110 22.23 20.27 15.27
N PRO A 111 22.42 21.08 14.22
CA PRO A 111 21.63 22.28 14.00
C PRO A 111 20.14 21.97 13.88
N ASP A 112 19.28 22.90 14.32
CA ASP A 112 17.82 22.71 14.24
C ASP A 112 17.34 22.44 12.81
N ILE A 113 17.92 23.14 11.83
CA ILE A 113 17.64 22.95 10.40
C ILE A 113 17.84 21.48 9.98
N ILE A 114 18.89 20.81 10.49
CA ILE A 114 19.17 19.40 10.21
C ILE A 114 18.12 18.50 10.87
N LEU A 115 17.73 18.81 12.11
CA LEU A 115 16.70 18.07 12.84
C LEU A 115 15.35 18.17 12.13
N TYR A 116 14.92 19.39 11.78
CA TYR A 116 13.70 19.64 11.03
C TYR A 116 13.68 18.90 9.68
N TYR A 117 14.77 18.97 8.92
CA TYR A 117 14.90 18.25 7.66
C TYR A 117 14.79 16.74 7.85
N ASN A 118 15.46 16.18 8.85
CA ASN A 118 15.40 14.74 9.12
C ASN A 118 14.00 14.26 9.50
N ASN A 119 13.23 15.09 10.21
CA ASN A 119 11.85 14.79 10.60
C ASN A 119 10.87 14.84 9.41
N THR A 120 11.15 15.65 8.39
CA THR A 120 10.20 15.93 7.29
C THR A 120 10.56 15.26 5.97
N LYS A 121 11.85 14.99 5.69
CA LYS A 121 12.32 14.40 4.42
C LYS A 121 11.71 13.03 4.09
N GLY A 122 11.25 12.31 5.11
CA GLY A 122 10.77 10.93 4.97
C GLY A 122 9.37 10.78 4.37
N GLY A 123 8.62 11.86 4.14
CA GLY A 123 7.20 11.77 3.74
C GLY A 123 6.97 10.95 2.46
N VAL A 124 7.74 11.25 1.40
CA VAL A 124 7.61 10.54 0.10
C VAL A 124 8.14 9.11 0.18
N ASP A 125 9.28 8.90 0.84
CA ASP A 125 9.87 7.57 1.01
C ASP A 125 8.97 6.64 1.83
N LEU A 126 8.32 7.18 2.87
CA LEU A 126 7.35 6.45 3.68
C LEU A 126 6.15 6.03 2.85
N MET A 127 5.61 6.93 2.02
CA MET A 127 4.52 6.60 1.09
C MET A 127 4.94 5.47 0.12
N ASP A 128 6.12 5.58 -0.49
CA ASP A 128 6.64 4.57 -1.43
C ASP A 128 6.85 3.21 -0.74
N GLN A 129 7.43 3.21 0.47
CA GLN A 129 7.57 2.00 1.28
C GLN A 129 6.20 1.38 1.59
N THR A 130 5.23 2.18 1.98
CA THR A 130 3.89 1.71 2.35
C THR A 130 3.14 1.13 1.13
N VAL A 131 3.30 1.76 -0.04
CA VAL A 131 2.80 1.24 -1.33
C VAL A 131 3.45 -0.11 -1.65
N LYS A 132 4.77 -0.23 -1.50
CA LYS A 132 5.52 -1.47 -1.77
C LYS A 132 5.11 -2.64 -0.87
N THR A 133 4.77 -2.37 0.40
CA THR A 133 4.36 -3.44 1.34
C THR A 133 3.10 -4.18 0.87
N TYR A 134 2.14 -3.46 0.30
CA TYR A 134 0.89 -4.03 -0.20
C TYR A 134 0.60 -3.48 -1.60
N SER A 135 1.25 -4.06 -2.61
CA SER A 135 1.11 -3.66 -4.00
C SER A 135 0.33 -4.69 -4.81
N CYS A 136 -0.55 -4.21 -5.70
CA CYS A 136 -1.24 -5.04 -6.68
C CYS A 136 -0.49 -5.17 -8.02
N ARG A 137 0.72 -4.59 -8.13
CA ARG A 137 1.55 -4.65 -9.33
C ARG A 137 1.85 -6.10 -9.72
N ARG A 138 1.76 -6.37 -11.03
CA ARG A 138 2.06 -7.69 -11.61
C ARG A 138 3.14 -7.57 -12.68
N LYS A 139 3.82 -8.67 -12.98
CA LYS A 139 4.73 -8.73 -14.13
C LYS A 139 3.92 -8.64 -15.41
N ILE A 140 4.10 -7.55 -16.16
CA ILE A 140 3.35 -7.22 -17.37
C ILE A 140 4.28 -6.56 -18.40
N LYS A 141 3.92 -6.65 -19.68
CA LYS A 141 4.66 -6.00 -20.79
C LYS A 141 3.98 -4.71 -21.31
N ARG A 142 2.92 -4.25 -20.64
CA ARG A 142 2.10 -3.10 -21.09
C ARG A 142 2.21 -1.97 -20.06
N TRP A 143 2.99 -0.93 -20.36
CA TRP A 143 3.23 0.18 -19.42
C TRP A 143 1.95 0.85 -18.87
N PRO A 144 0.81 0.98 -19.61
CA PRO A 144 -0.39 1.62 -19.05
C PRO A 144 -0.96 0.85 -17.87
N MET A 145 -0.84 -0.49 -17.89
CA MET A 145 -1.28 -1.33 -16.77
C MET A 145 -0.39 -1.14 -15.53
N ALA A 146 0.90 -0.83 -15.70
CA ALA A 146 1.78 -0.52 -14.58
C ALA A 146 1.37 0.79 -13.89
N PHE A 147 0.99 1.79 -14.69
CA PHE A 147 0.44 3.04 -14.20
C PHE A 147 -0.91 2.83 -13.49
N PHE A 148 -1.81 2.04 -14.06
CA PHE A 148 -3.09 1.69 -13.45
C PHE A 148 -2.94 1.02 -12.08
N PHE A 149 -2.05 0.02 -11.96
CA PHE A 149 -1.78 -0.60 -10.66
C PHE A 149 -1.19 0.39 -9.65
N ASN A 150 -0.37 1.34 -10.10
CA ASN A 150 0.13 2.38 -9.22
C ASN A 150 -0.98 3.32 -8.72
N ILE A 151 -1.95 3.67 -9.58
CA ILE A 151 -3.12 4.46 -9.17
C ILE A 151 -3.89 3.73 -8.07
N ILE A 152 -4.13 2.41 -8.21
CA ILE A 152 -4.81 1.63 -7.18
C ILE A 152 -4.01 1.62 -5.88
N ASP A 153 -2.71 1.32 -5.94
CA ASP A 153 -1.88 1.26 -4.74
C ASP A 153 -1.84 2.59 -3.99
N VAL A 154 -1.68 3.72 -4.71
CA VAL A 154 -1.68 5.07 -4.12
C VAL A 154 -3.06 5.44 -3.61
N GLY A 155 -4.12 5.15 -4.39
CA GLY A 155 -5.50 5.44 -4.03
C GLY A 155 -5.93 4.72 -2.76
N THR A 156 -5.53 3.47 -2.57
CA THR A 156 -5.82 2.73 -1.33
C THR A 156 -5.07 3.28 -0.12
N VAL A 157 -3.84 3.81 -0.29
CA VAL A 157 -3.14 4.53 0.79
C VAL A 157 -3.92 5.77 1.19
N ALA A 158 -4.34 6.59 0.22
CA ALA A 158 -5.09 7.81 0.47
C ALA A 158 -6.44 7.51 1.14
N ALA A 159 -7.18 6.51 0.63
CA ALA A 159 -8.43 6.06 1.21
C ALA A 159 -8.26 5.57 2.66
N PHE A 160 -7.18 4.82 2.94
CA PHE A 160 -6.85 4.37 4.29
C PHE A 160 -6.57 5.54 5.23
N ILE A 161 -5.78 6.54 4.80
CA ILE A 161 -5.50 7.74 5.59
C ILE A 161 -6.81 8.47 5.93
N ILE A 162 -7.67 8.71 4.94
CA ILE A 162 -8.98 9.35 5.16
C ILE A 162 -9.83 8.53 6.14
N TRP A 163 -9.84 7.21 6.01
CA TRP A 163 -10.60 6.31 6.87
C TRP A 163 -10.15 6.40 8.33
N ILE A 164 -8.85 6.28 8.61
CA ILE A 164 -8.34 6.37 9.99
C ILE A 164 -8.47 7.77 10.56
N SER A 165 -8.43 8.83 9.74
CA SER A 165 -8.71 10.20 10.18
C SER A 165 -10.17 10.40 10.59
N LYS A 166 -11.12 9.77 9.89
CA LYS A 166 -12.55 9.84 10.21
C LYS A 166 -12.97 8.87 11.30
N LYS A 167 -12.30 7.72 11.42
CA LYS A 167 -12.61 6.63 12.37
C LYS A 167 -11.35 6.23 13.16
N PRO A 168 -10.85 7.08 14.07
CA PRO A 168 -9.59 6.84 14.77
C PRO A 168 -9.62 5.55 15.60
N LYS A 169 -10.75 5.26 16.27
CA LYS A 169 -10.96 4.06 17.10
C LYS A 169 -11.09 2.75 16.31
N TRP A 170 -11.24 2.80 14.99
CA TRP A 170 -11.41 1.58 14.18
C TRP A 170 -10.14 0.75 14.19
N ASN A 171 -10.21 -0.46 14.77
CA ASN A 171 -9.10 -1.40 14.93
C ASN A 171 -7.86 -0.78 15.60
N GLU A 172 -8.05 0.16 16.54
CA GLU A 172 -6.98 0.93 17.17
C GLU A 172 -5.89 0.05 17.82
N GLU A 173 -6.30 -1.02 18.50
CA GLU A 173 -5.40 -1.97 19.16
C GLU A 173 -4.63 -2.88 18.19
N LYS A 174 -4.99 -2.88 16.90
CA LYS A 174 -4.36 -3.77 15.92
C LYS A 174 -3.16 -3.09 15.27
N LEU A 175 -2.02 -3.77 15.24
CA LEU A 175 -0.84 -3.26 14.52
C LEU A 175 -0.99 -3.34 12.99
N CYS A 176 -1.95 -4.12 12.49
CA CYS A 176 -2.13 -4.42 11.07
C CYS A 176 -3.36 -3.72 10.42
N ARG A 177 -3.74 -2.53 10.89
CA ARG A 177 -4.93 -1.79 10.43
C ARG A 177 -5.03 -1.66 8.91
N ARG A 178 -3.92 -1.35 8.23
CA ARG A 178 -3.90 -1.23 6.75
C ARG A 178 -4.24 -2.55 6.07
N ARG A 179 -3.72 -3.68 6.55
CA ARG A 179 -4.04 -5.01 6.01
C ARG A 179 -5.52 -5.32 6.18
N LEU A 180 -6.07 -5.07 7.37
CA LEU A 180 -7.49 -5.27 7.65
C LEU A 180 -8.36 -4.38 6.75
N PHE A 181 -7.94 -3.14 6.53
CA PHE A 181 -8.65 -2.19 5.67
C PHE A 181 -8.66 -2.68 4.22
N LEU A 182 -7.52 -3.14 3.70
CA LEU A 182 -7.42 -3.68 2.35
C LEU A 182 -8.23 -4.97 2.17
N LEU A 183 -8.28 -5.84 3.18
CA LEU A 183 -9.13 -7.02 3.15
C LEU A 183 -10.60 -6.64 3.06
N GLN A 184 -11.05 -5.76 3.95
CA GLN A 184 -12.44 -5.29 3.97
C GLN A 184 -12.81 -4.60 2.64
N LEU A 185 -11.97 -3.67 2.17
CA LEU A 185 -12.15 -3.00 0.88
C LEU A 185 -12.22 -4.01 -0.27
N GLY A 186 -11.34 -5.00 -0.29
CA GLY A 186 -11.33 -6.04 -1.30
C GLY A 186 -12.62 -6.85 -1.33
N PHE A 187 -13.17 -7.18 -0.16
CA PHE A 187 -14.46 -7.86 -0.03
C PHE A 187 -15.63 -6.99 -0.50
N GLU A 188 -15.74 -5.75 -0.02
CA GLU A 188 -16.81 -4.81 -0.39
C GLU A 188 -16.85 -4.56 -1.90
N LEU A 189 -15.69 -4.46 -2.56
CA LEU A 189 -15.61 -4.26 -4.01
C LEU A 189 -16.12 -5.45 -4.84
N VAL A 190 -16.04 -6.68 -4.31
CA VAL A 190 -16.47 -7.89 -5.03
C VAL A 190 -17.87 -8.36 -4.64
N GLU A 191 -18.39 -7.92 -3.50
CA GLU A 191 -19.65 -8.35 -2.90
C GLU A 191 -20.83 -8.29 -3.89
N ALA A 192 -21.06 -7.15 -4.53
CA ALA A 192 -22.14 -6.98 -5.50
C ALA A 192 -22.02 -7.92 -6.72
N ARG A 193 -20.80 -8.34 -7.08
CA ARG A 193 -20.57 -9.32 -8.14
C ARG A 193 -20.79 -10.75 -7.63
N LEU A 194 -20.44 -11.03 -6.39
CA LEU A 194 -20.71 -12.32 -5.75
C LEU A 194 -22.22 -12.58 -5.64
N HIS A 195 -23.00 -11.58 -5.23
CA HIS A 195 -24.47 -11.68 -5.21
C HIS A 195 -25.08 -11.91 -6.61
N ARG A 196 -24.61 -11.20 -7.64
CA ARG A 196 -25.08 -11.44 -9.00
C ARG A 196 -24.76 -12.84 -9.51
N ARG A 197 -23.54 -13.34 -9.22
CA ARG A 197 -23.15 -14.71 -9.57
C ARG A 197 -24.05 -15.74 -8.89
N GLN A 198 -24.42 -15.51 -7.64
CA GLN A 198 -25.34 -16.38 -6.91
C GLN A 198 -26.71 -16.46 -7.60
N GLN A 199 -27.28 -15.33 -8.01
CA GLN A 199 -28.62 -15.28 -8.61
C GLN A 199 -28.67 -15.82 -10.05
N GLN A 200 -27.61 -15.66 -10.83
CA GLN A 200 -27.60 -15.98 -12.27
C GLN A 200 -27.11 -17.39 -12.59
N SER A 201 -26.45 -18.07 -11.66
CA SER A 201 -25.74 -19.32 -11.99
C SER A 201 -26.56 -20.55 -11.60
N GLN A 202 -27.21 -21.19 -12.58
CA GLN A 202 -27.81 -22.52 -12.41
C GLN A 202 -26.77 -23.63 -12.14
N SER A 203 -25.47 -23.37 -12.32
CA SER A 203 -24.40 -24.38 -12.11
C SER A 203 -23.08 -23.78 -11.57
N ILE A 204 -23.09 -23.20 -10.38
CA ILE A 204 -21.82 -22.89 -9.69
C ILE A 204 -21.14 -24.22 -9.31
N GLN A 205 -19.82 -24.34 -9.54
CA GLN A 205 -19.07 -25.48 -9.03
C GLN A 205 -19.20 -25.54 -7.50
N GLN A 206 -19.47 -26.72 -6.94
CA GLN A 206 -19.68 -26.90 -5.50
C GLN A 206 -18.59 -26.24 -4.65
N SER A 207 -17.32 -26.38 -5.03
CA SER A 207 -16.18 -25.74 -4.35
C SER A 207 -16.29 -24.22 -4.27
N VAL A 208 -16.80 -23.56 -5.31
CA VAL A 208 -17.02 -22.11 -5.33
C VAL A 208 -18.22 -21.75 -4.44
N GLY A 209 -19.28 -22.57 -4.44
CA GLY A 209 -20.42 -22.41 -3.54
C GLY A 209 -20.04 -22.49 -2.07
N TRP A 210 -19.21 -23.48 -1.69
CA TRP A 210 -18.68 -23.63 -0.32
C TRP A 210 -17.90 -22.40 0.14
N VAL A 211 -16.98 -21.89 -0.69
CA VAL A 211 -16.20 -20.69 -0.36
C VAL A 211 -17.10 -19.48 -0.17
N MET A 212 -18.15 -19.33 -0.99
CA MET A 212 -19.12 -18.25 -0.85
C MET A 212 -19.93 -18.36 0.46
N GLN A 213 -20.26 -19.58 0.92
CA GLN A 213 -20.87 -19.76 2.24
C GLN A 213 -19.91 -19.41 3.40
N THR A 214 -18.62 -19.76 3.29
CA THR A 214 -17.62 -19.45 4.33
C THR A 214 -17.46 -17.95 4.57
N ILE A 215 -17.72 -17.12 3.55
CA ILE A 215 -17.67 -15.65 3.65
C ILE A 215 -19.02 -15.04 4.03
N GLY A 216 -20.00 -15.84 4.48
CA GLY A 216 -21.30 -15.36 4.98
C GLY A 216 -22.34 -15.03 3.90
N LEU A 217 -22.09 -15.38 2.64
CA LEU A 217 -23.11 -15.25 1.58
C LEU A 217 -24.01 -16.49 1.58
N PRO A 218 -25.34 -16.36 1.70
CA PRO A 218 -26.25 -17.49 1.72
C PRO A 218 -26.35 -18.09 0.31
N VAL A 219 -25.41 -18.95 -0.07
CA VAL A 219 -25.51 -19.66 -1.35
C VAL A 219 -26.45 -20.84 -1.19
N ILE A 220 -27.51 -20.85 -2.00
CA ILE A 220 -28.25 -22.07 -2.29
C ILE A 220 -27.29 -22.96 -3.07
N ILE A 221 -26.49 -23.75 -2.35
CA ILE A 221 -26.01 -24.99 -2.95
C ILE A 221 -27.29 -25.74 -3.31
N PRO A 222 -27.45 -26.27 -4.53
CA PRO A 222 -28.47 -27.27 -4.75
C PRO A 222 -28.14 -28.42 -3.80
N MET A 223 -28.67 -28.34 -2.58
CA MET A 223 -28.93 -29.50 -1.76
C MET A 223 -29.70 -30.44 -2.69
N PRO A 224 -29.41 -31.75 -2.68
CA PRO A 224 -30.35 -32.68 -3.27
C PRO A 224 -31.71 -32.33 -2.66
N ASP A 225 -32.65 -31.87 -3.49
CA ASP A 225 -33.99 -31.57 -3.02
C ASP A 225 -34.44 -32.75 -2.17
N SER A 226 -34.90 -32.43 -0.98
CA SER A 226 -35.62 -33.39 -0.16
C SER A 226 -36.77 -33.90 -1.03
N MET A 227 -36.65 -35.16 -1.44
CA MET A 227 -37.73 -36.03 -1.93
C MET A 227 -38.70 -35.36 -2.91
N SER A 228 -38.22 -34.93 -4.08
CA SER A 228 -39.03 -35.14 -5.27
C SER A 228 -38.61 -36.49 -5.85
N GLU A 229 -39.56 -37.43 -5.92
CA GLU A 229 -39.41 -38.76 -6.55
C GLU A 229 -39.24 -38.66 -8.08
N SER A 230 -38.39 -37.75 -8.53
CA SER A 230 -37.88 -37.74 -9.89
C SER A 230 -36.55 -38.48 -9.87
N TYR A 231 -36.47 -39.57 -10.63
CA TYR A 231 -35.27 -40.39 -10.82
C TYR A 231 -34.16 -39.61 -11.58
N VAL A 232 -33.67 -38.52 -11.00
CA VAL A 232 -32.70 -37.62 -11.62
C VAL A 232 -31.32 -38.29 -11.57
N ARG A 233 -30.85 -38.74 -12.73
CA ARG A 233 -29.51 -39.30 -12.90
C ARG A 233 -28.44 -38.23 -12.70
N ARG A 234 -27.62 -38.38 -11.66
CA ARG A 234 -26.48 -37.49 -11.35
C ARG A 234 -25.15 -38.17 -11.66
N ARG A 235 -24.11 -37.41 -12.01
CA ARG A 235 -22.78 -37.97 -12.29
C ARG A 235 -22.21 -38.65 -11.03
N CYS A 236 -21.68 -39.86 -11.19
CA CYS A 236 -20.92 -40.53 -10.14
C CYS A 236 -19.70 -39.70 -9.73
N GLN A 237 -19.56 -39.38 -8.44
CA GLN A 237 -18.42 -38.59 -7.97
C GLN A 237 -17.08 -39.34 -8.01
N LEU A 238 -17.12 -40.67 -7.98
CA LEU A 238 -15.94 -41.53 -8.00
C LEU A 238 -15.43 -41.81 -9.43
N CYS A 239 -16.27 -41.58 -10.46
CA CYS A 239 -15.84 -41.70 -11.84
C CYS A 239 -15.01 -40.48 -12.29
N PRO A 240 -13.96 -40.70 -13.11
CA PRO A 240 -13.28 -39.59 -13.77
C PRO A 240 -14.24 -38.81 -14.67
N ARG A 241 -14.09 -37.48 -14.73
CA ARG A 241 -15.02 -36.60 -15.43
C ARG A 241 -15.22 -36.95 -16.91
N GLN A 242 -14.21 -37.53 -17.57
CA GLN A 242 -14.29 -37.92 -18.99
C GLN A 242 -15.32 -39.03 -19.25
N ARG A 243 -15.62 -39.87 -18.25
CA ARG A 243 -16.53 -41.01 -18.39
C ARG A 243 -18.00 -40.61 -18.32
N ASP A 244 -18.30 -39.42 -17.78
CA ASP A 244 -19.65 -38.86 -17.49
C ASP A 244 -20.70 -39.88 -17.04
N HIS A 245 -20.31 -40.90 -16.26
CA HIS A 245 -21.22 -41.97 -15.87
C HIS A 245 -22.27 -41.43 -14.89
N ARG A 246 -23.53 -41.42 -15.31
CA ARG A 246 -24.65 -40.92 -14.48
C ARG A 246 -25.39 -42.07 -13.82
N ALA A 247 -25.61 -41.95 -12.52
CA ALA A 247 -26.25 -42.93 -11.68
C ALA A 247 -27.45 -42.33 -10.94
N ILE A 248 -28.42 -43.20 -10.63
CA ILE A 248 -29.57 -42.89 -9.78
C ILE A 248 -29.23 -43.22 -8.31
N THR A 249 -28.33 -44.17 -8.12
CA THR A 249 -27.89 -44.70 -6.82
C THR A 249 -27.00 -43.70 -6.06
N HIS A 250 -27.17 -43.66 -4.75
CA HIS A 250 -26.43 -42.82 -3.81
C HIS A 250 -25.98 -43.65 -2.61
N CYS A 251 -24.86 -43.26 -1.98
CA CYS A 251 -24.40 -43.90 -0.75
C CYS A 251 -25.35 -43.54 0.41
N ASN A 252 -25.84 -44.54 1.15
CA ASN A 252 -26.75 -44.29 2.29
C ASN A 252 -26.10 -43.47 3.42
N SER A 253 -24.78 -43.54 3.60
CA SER A 253 -24.08 -42.85 4.69
C SER A 253 -23.77 -41.38 4.36
N CYS A 254 -23.30 -41.08 3.13
CA CYS A 254 -22.87 -39.73 2.75
C CYS A 254 -23.73 -39.06 1.67
N ASN A 255 -24.79 -39.73 1.20
CA ASN A 255 -25.71 -39.29 0.16
C ASN A 255 -25.03 -38.86 -1.16
N VAL A 256 -23.84 -39.38 -1.43
CA VAL A 256 -23.06 -39.08 -2.64
C VAL A 256 -23.55 -39.95 -3.81
N PRO A 257 -23.81 -39.40 -5.00
CA PRO A 257 -24.16 -40.18 -6.19
C PRO A 257 -23.00 -41.08 -6.64
N CYS A 258 -23.27 -42.38 -6.79
CA CYS A 258 -22.29 -43.41 -7.15
C CYS A 258 -22.87 -44.35 -8.22
N CYS A 259 -22.10 -44.69 -9.26
CA CYS A 259 -22.50 -45.71 -10.24
C CYS A 259 -22.40 -47.12 -9.65
N SER A 260 -23.00 -48.10 -10.34
CA SER A 260 -22.95 -49.52 -9.94
C SER A 260 -21.53 -50.05 -9.75
N ASP A 261 -20.55 -49.57 -10.51
CA ASP A 261 -19.15 -49.98 -10.37
C ASP A 261 -18.54 -49.53 -9.03
N HIS A 262 -19.06 -48.45 -8.46
CA HIS A 262 -18.56 -47.81 -7.24
C HIS A 262 -19.55 -47.91 -6.07
N HIS A 263 -20.66 -48.62 -6.24
CA HIS A 263 -21.72 -48.77 -5.25
C HIS A 263 -22.02 -50.26 -5.08
N LYS A 264 -21.88 -50.76 -3.85
CA LYS A 264 -22.25 -52.13 -3.51
C LYS A 264 -23.43 -52.12 -2.54
N VAL A 265 -24.42 -52.95 -2.82
CA VAL A 265 -25.55 -53.19 -1.91
C VAL A 265 -25.13 -54.31 -0.95
N ILE A 266 -25.23 -54.04 0.35
CA ILE A 266 -24.91 -54.99 1.41
C ILE A 266 -26.08 -54.96 2.40
N CYS A 267 -26.49 -56.11 2.96
CA CYS A 267 -27.53 -56.12 3.98
C CYS A 267 -27.00 -55.55 5.30
N ASP A 268 -27.90 -55.10 6.17
CA ASP A 268 -27.54 -54.42 7.42
C ASP A 268 -26.59 -55.25 8.29
N MET A 269 -26.81 -56.57 8.40
CA MET A 269 -25.94 -57.47 9.16
C MET A 269 -24.50 -57.54 8.62
N CYS A 270 -24.32 -57.47 7.30
CA CYS A 270 -23.01 -57.49 6.66
C CYS A 270 -22.35 -56.11 6.62
N CYS A 271 -23.15 -55.03 6.70
CA CYS A 271 -22.65 -53.66 6.77
C CYS A 271 -21.90 -53.40 8.09
N GLU A 272 -22.46 -53.88 9.21
CA GLU A 272 -21.84 -53.75 10.55
C GLU A 272 -20.48 -54.45 10.65
N THR A 273 -20.29 -55.53 9.88
CA THR A 273 -19.01 -56.27 9.83
C THR A 273 -17.97 -55.59 8.94
N PHE A 274 -18.37 -54.77 7.97
CA PHE A 274 -17.50 -54.11 7.00
C PHE A 274 -16.97 -52.74 7.49
N LEU A 275 -17.63 -52.13 8.48
CA LEU A 275 -17.28 -50.82 9.06
C LEU A 275 -16.45 -50.90 10.34
N LYS A 276 -16.13 -52.11 10.82
CA LYS A 276 -15.12 -52.36 11.87
C LYS A 276 -13.74 -52.54 11.25
#